data_AF-A0A8T1VG90-F1
#
_entry.id   AF-A0A8T1VG90-F1
#
_cell.length_a   1.000
_cell.length_b   1.000
_cell.length_c   1.000
_cell.angle_alpha   90.00
_cell.angle_beta   90.00
_cell.angle_gamma   90.00
#
_symmetry.space_group_name_H-M   'P 1'
#
loop_
_entity.id
_entity.type
_entity.pdbx_description
1 polymer ?
#
loop_
_entity_poly.entity_id
_entity_poly.type
_entity_poly.pdbx_seq_one_letter_code
_entity_poly.pdbx_strand_id
1 'polypeptide(L)'
;MQIYVHASIALAAMSAVQAGNVNESLANTTSSGSGVLEDVEAGVGAVVNYNTLIVADWEACTEEVGCENKTSVCVRHSKYYAQCKPAELPSGDLCGQSDDTNKWLYDHCPAYEKCHQKDKDFRCVKPGKRHHHHKDRSSTASPTTVHPTLALVADWEDCTKAGAACKVSSSTCVKHSMYYSQCTPATLPNGSLCGQSDGTNEWKYDHCTTGETCKASGKDFRCTK
;
A
#
# COMPACT_ATOMS: atom_id res chain seq x y z
N MET A 1 -43.08 31.69 -16.38
CA MET A 1 -41.79 32.15 -16.93
C MET A 1 -40.78 31.03 -16.76
N GLN A 2 -40.44 30.33 -17.84
CA GLN A 2 -39.41 29.29 -17.86
C GLN A 2 -38.08 29.94 -18.25
N ILE A 3 -37.03 29.72 -17.47
CA ILE A 3 -35.68 30.20 -17.76
C ILE A 3 -34.85 28.98 -18.15
N TYR A 4 -34.52 28.87 -19.44
CA TYR A 4 -33.55 27.90 -19.93
C TYR A 4 -32.14 28.51 -19.81
N VAL A 5 -31.27 27.85 -19.06
CA VAL A 5 -29.83 28.16 -19.02
C VAL A 5 -29.12 27.09 -19.85
N HIS A 6 -28.60 27.48 -21.02
CA HIS A 6 -27.68 26.67 -21.80
C HIS A 6 -26.26 26.88 -21.27
N ALA A 7 -25.67 25.83 -20.70
CA ALA A 7 -24.24 25.75 -20.43
C ALA A 7 -23.59 24.89 -21.51
N SER A 8 -22.89 25.55 -22.45
CA SER A 8 -22.05 24.90 -23.44
C SER A 8 -20.75 24.43 -22.79
N ILE A 9 -20.50 23.12 -22.80
CA ILE A 9 -19.21 22.53 -22.39
C ILE A 9 -18.34 22.40 -23.64
N ALA A 10 -17.26 23.17 -23.69
CA ALA A 10 -16.22 23.04 -24.71
C ALA A 10 -15.34 21.81 -24.38
N LEU A 11 -15.33 20.81 -25.27
CA LEU A 11 -14.34 19.74 -25.25
C LEU A 11 -13.00 20.31 -25.75
N ALA A 12 -11.99 20.37 -24.87
CA ALA A 12 -10.60 20.54 -25.29
C ALA A 12 -10.05 19.17 -25.73
N ALA A 13 -9.84 19.03 -27.04
CA ALA A 13 -9.11 17.91 -27.61
C ALA A 13 -7.62 18.05 -27.26
N MET A 14 -7.05 17.02 -26.63
CA MET A 14 -5.60 16.92 -26.43
C MET A 14 -4.99 16.06 -27.54
N SER A 15 -4.00 16.62 -28.22
CA SER A 15 -3.31 16.04 -29.36
C SER A 15 -2.53 14.78 -28.99
N ALA A 16 -2.73 13.72 -29.77
CA ALA A 16 -1.90 12.54 -29.75
C ALA A 16 -0.52 12.85 -30.37
N VAL A 17 0.55 12.69 -29.60
CA VAL A 17 1.93 12.66 -30.13
C VAL A 17 2.26 11.22 -30.52
N GLN A 18 2.60 11.07 -31.81
CA GLN A 18 3.08 9.86 -32.45
C GLN A 18 4.33 9.31 -31.76
N ALA A 19 4.28 8.04 -31.37
CA ALA A 19 5.46 7.26 -31.03
C ALA A 19 6.15 6.81 -32.33
N GLY A 20 7.38 7.29 -32.54
CA GLY A 20 8.31 6.71 -33.49
C GLY A 20 8.79 5.34 -32.98
N ASN A 21 8.85 4.37 -33.90
CA ASN A 21 9.47 3.07 -33.67
C ASN A 21 10.95 3.22 -33.29
N VAL A 22 11.38 2.55 -32.21
CA VAL A 22 12.73 2.01 -32.10
C VAL A 22 12.72 0.74 -31.27
N ASN A 23 13.52 -0.19 -31.77
CA ASN A 23 13.63 -1.60 -31.47
C ASN A 23 14.30 -1.85 -30.11
N GLU A 24 13.84 -2.89 -29.41
CA GLU A 24 14.60 -3.89 -28.67
C GLU A 24 15.95 -3.49 -28.01
N SER A 25 16.03 -3.52 -26.67
CA SER A 25 17.07 -4.28 -25.96
C SER A 25 16.78 -4.35 -24.46
N LEU A 26 16.67 -5.57 -23.97
CA LEU A 26 16.56 -5.96 -22.57
C LEU A 26 17.94 -5.78 -21.92
N ALA A 27 18.18 -4.65 -21.25
CA ALA A 27 19.36 -4.46 -20.41
C ALA A 27 18.92 -3.93 -19.05
N ASN A 28 19.03 -4.81 -18.06
CA ASN A 28 18.80 -4.52 -16.65
C ASN A 28 19.99 -3.71 -16.13
N THR A 29 19.97 -2.39 -16.28
CA THR A 29 21.06 -1.53 -15.82
C THR A 29 20.78 -1.08 -14.39
N THR A 30 21.34 -1.82 -13.44
CA THR A 30 21.48 -1.41 -12.04
C THR A 30 22.37 -0.18 -11.98
N SER A 31 21.80 1.01 -11.78
CA SER A 31 22.56 2.22 -11.47
C SER A 31 22.73 2.34 -9.97
N SER A 32 23.81 1.73 -9.44
CA SER A 32 24.32 2.02 -8.10
C SER A 32 25.17 3.28 -8.16
N GLY A 33 24.55 4.45 -7.96
CA GLY A 33 25.25 5.73 -7.79
C GLY A 33 25.76 5.89 -6.36
N SER A 34 26.89 5.25 -6.04
CA SER A 34 27.63 5.48 -4.80
C SER A 34 28.60 6.64 -5.01
N GLY A 35 28.33 7.81 -4.40
CA GLY A 35 29.19 8.99 -4.46
C GLY A 35 29.99 9.15 -3.15
N VAL A 36 31.25 8.74 -3.20
CA VAL A 36 32.27 8.90 -2.14
C VAL A 36 32.83 10.33 -2.20
N LEU A 37 33.01 10.95 -1.03
CA LEU A 37 33.78 12.18 -0.83
C LEU A 37 35.26 11.92 -1.12
N GLU A 38 35.83 12.54 -2.16
CA GLU A 38 37.25 12.85 -2.22
C GLU A 38 37.49 14.21 -2.90
N ASP A 39 38.25 15.06 -2.23
CA ASP A 39 38.74 16.38 -2.66
C ASP A 39 39.61 16.31 -3.92
N VAL A 40 39.20 16.93 -5.04
CA VAL A 40 40.14 17.47 -6.04
C VAL A 40 39.58 18.73 -6.73
N GLU A 41 40.46 19.71 -6.81
CA GLU A 41 40.34 21.05 -7.37
C GLU A 41 40.25 21.10 -8.92
N ALA A 42 39.56 22.14 -9.41
CA ALA A 42 39.59 22.75 -10.75
C ALA A 42 39.06 21.99 -11.97
N GLY A 43 37.88 22.39 -12.44
CA GLY A 43 37.40 22.10 -13.80
C GLY A 43 35.99 22.63 -14.05
N VAL A 44 35.88 23.69 -14.85
CA VAL A 44 34.62 24.36 -15.21
C VAL A 44 33.66 23.37 -15.89
N GLY A 45 32.59 23.01 -15.19
CA GLY A 45 31.44 22.28 -15.71
C GLY A 45 30.26 22.59 -14.81
N ALA A 46 29.19 23.13 -15.39
CA ALA A 46 28.01 23.56 -14.67
C ALA A 46 27.59 22.50 -13.64
N VAL A 47 27.68 22.85 -12.35
CA VAL A 47 27.03 22.11 -11.28
C VAL A 47 25.55 22.30 -11.52
N VAL A 48 24.96 21.42 -12.33
CA VAL A 48 23.52 21.26 -12.34
C VAL A 48 23.22 20.63 -10.99
N ASN A 49 22.89 21.49 -10.04
CA ASN A 49 22.29 21.10 -8.78
C ASN A 49 20.88 20.63 -9.14
N TYR A 50 20.77 19.39 -9.60
CA TYR A 50 19.48 18.74 -9.69
C TYR A 50 19.01 18.64 -8.25
N ASN A 51 18.03 19.47 -7.88
CA ASN A 51 17.12 19.20 -6.78
C ASN A 51 16.49 17.83 -7.09
N THR A 52 17.24 16.76 -6.82
CA THR A 52 16.79 15.39 -7.00
C THR A 52 15.71 15.26 -5.95
N LEU A 53 14.46 15.31 -6.38
CA LEU A 53 13.34 15.23 -5.47
C LEU A 53 13.43 13.84 -4.85
N ILE A 54 13.80 13.77 -3.58
CA ILE A 54 13.86 12.52 -2.85
C ILE A 54 12.53 12.30 -2.15
N VAL A 55 12.03 11.08 -2.18
CA VAL A 55 10.78 10.69 -1.54
C VAL A 55 10.99 9.55 -0.57
N ALA A 56 10.14 9.49 0.45
CA ALA A 56 10.18 8.43 1.44
C ALA A 56 9.85 7.05 0.84
N ASP A 57 10.03 6.01 1.65
CA ASP A 57 9.60 4.67 1.27
C ASP A 57 8.10 4.66 0.99
N TRP A 58 7.70 3.86 0.00
CA TRP A 58 6.32 3.72 -0.51
C TRP A 58 5.80 4.93 -1.30
N GLU A 59 6.59 5.96 -1.48
CA GLU A 59 6.24 7.08 -2.36
C GLU A 59 6.61 6.79 -3.82
N ALA A 60 5.97 7.51 -4.73
CA ALA A 60 6.21 7.40 -6.16
C ALA A 60 7.61 7.91 -6.52
N CYS A 61 8.38 7.07 -7.21
CA CYS A 61 9.66 7.44 -7.78
C CYS A 61 9.58 7.40 -9.30
N THR A 62 10.32 8.29 -9.96
CA THR A 62 10.37 8.42 -11.43
C THR A 62 11.78 8.86 -11.82
N GLU A 63 12.08 9.04 -13.11
CA GLU A 63 13.44 9.27 -13.61
C GLU A 63 14.19 10.42 -12.89
N GLU A 64 13.47 11.44 -12.41
CA GLU A 64 14.04 12.60 -11.69
C GLU A 64 13.80 12.53 -10.17
N VAL A 65 13.03 11.54 -9.69
CA VAL A 65 12.60 11.40 -8.29
C VAL A 65 13.19 10.13 -7.68
N GLY A 66 14.15 10.31 -6.77
CA GLY A 66 14.86 9.22 -6.11
C GLY A 66 14.26 8.82 -4.75
N CYS A 67 14.75 7.72 -4.18
CA CYS A 67 14.39 7.32 -2.83
C CYS A 67 15.28 8.04 -1.81
N GLU A 68 14.69 8.57 -0.73
CA GLU A 68 15.38 9.24 0.37
C GLU A 68 16.28 8.27 1.14
N ASN A 69 15.77 7.06 1.41
CA ASN A 69 16.54 6.02 2.07
C ASN A 69 17.51 5.38 1.07
N LYS A 70 18.82 5.43 1.39
CA LYS A 70 19.90 4.90 0.56
C LYS A 70 19.80 3.41 0.26
N THR A 71 19.11 2.67 1.12
CA THR A 71 18.91 1.22 0.96
C THR A 71 17.67 0.89 0.14
N SER A 72 16.80 1.89 -0.10
CA SER A 72 15.58 1.71 -0.86
C SER A 72 15.83 1.75 -2.35
N VAL A 73 15.04 0.96 -3.07
CA VAL A 73 15.15 0.78 -4.51
C VAL A 73 13.87 1.29 -5.16
N CYS A 74 14.00 2.09 -6.21
CA CYS A 74 12.86 2.49 -7.02
C CYS A 74 12.41 1.32 -7.90
N VAL A 75 11.33 0.65 -7.51
CA VAL A 75 10.80 -0.53 -8.20
C VAL A 75 9.75 -0.10 -9.21
N ARG A 76 9.98 -0.40 -10.48
CA ARG A 76 9.04 -0.11 -11.56
C ARG A 76 7.91 -1.15 -11.57
N HIS A 77 6.69 -0.68 -11.32
CA HIS A 77 5.49 -1.53 -11.34
C HIS A 77 4.86 -1.56 -12.74
N SER A 78 4.96 -0.46 -13.48
CA SER A 78 4.40 -0.31 -14.83
C SER A 78 5.23 0.63 -15.69
N LYS A 79 4.81 0.86 -16.95
CA LYS A 79 5.44 1.85 -17.82
C LYS A 79 5.43 3.26 -17.23
N TYR A 80 4.42 3.59 -16.42
CA TYR A 80 4.16 4.96 -15.94
C TYR A 80 4.25 5.10 -14.42
N TYR A 81 4.54 4.01 -13.70
CA TYR A 81 4.55 4.02 -12.24
C TYR A 81 5.72 3.19 -11.70
N ALA A 82 6.48 3.82 -10.80
CA ALA A 82 7.47 3.18 -9.96
C ALA A 82 7.32 3.69 -8.53
N GLN A 83 7.73 2.88 -7.56
CA GLN A 83 7.59 3.17 -6.13
C GLN A 83 8.87 2.83 -5.40
N CYS A 84 9.29 3.68 -4.46
CA CYS A 84 10.39 3.38 -3.57
C CYS A 84 10.02 2.22 -2.64
N LYS A 85 10.79 1.14 -2.69
CA LYS A 85 10.65 -0.02 -1.80
C LYS A 85 11.87 -0.13 -0.89
N PRO A 86 11.71 -0.44 0.40
CA PRO A 86 12.84 -0.67 1.29
C PRO A 86 13.66 -1.89 0.85
N ALA A 87 14.91 -1.99 1.33
CA ALA A 87 15.79 -3.13 1.06
C ALA A 87 15.22 -4.49 1.50
N GLU A 88 14.38 -4.48 2.54
CA GLU A 88 13.63 -5.63 3.03
C GLU A 88 12.16 -5.22 3.21
N LEU A 89 11.26 -5.95 2.57
CA LEU A 89 9.81 -5.75 2.65
C LEU A 89 9.28 -6.23 4.00
N PRO A 90 8.23 -5.61 4.55
CA PRO A 90 7.46 -6.17 5.65
C PRO A 90 6.86 -7.56 5.33
N SER A 91 6.65 -8.37 6.37
CA SER A 91 5.96 -9.66 6.24
C SER A 91 4.54 -9.47 5.70
N GLY A 92 4.15 -10.28 4.70
CA GLY A 92 2.84 -10.19 4.05
C GLY A 92 2.74 -9.13 2.93
N ASP A 93 3.75 -8.27 2.76
CA ASP A 93 3.70 -7.20 1.77
C ASP A 93 3.77 -7.73 0.34
N LEU A 94 3.25 -6.90 -0.58
CA LEU A 94 3.25 -7.17 -2.01
C LEU A 94 4.68 -7.04 -2.54
N CYS A 95 5.25 -8.18 -2.92
CA CYS A 95 6.59 -8.32 -3.47
C CYS A 95 6.57 -8.55 -4.99
N GLY A 96 5.40 -8.51 -5.62
CA GLY A 96 5.27 -8.60 -7.07
C GLY A 96 3.82 -8.62 -7.51
N GLN A 97 3.61 -8.43 -8.80
CA GLN A 97 2.32 -8.58 -9.44
C GLN A 97 2.53 -9.08 -10.87
N SER A 98 1.66 -9.99 -11.31
CA SER A 98 1.60 -10.46 -12.68
C SER A 98 0.15 -10.51 -13.12
N ASP A 99 -0.31 -9.37 -13.63
CA ASP A 99 -1.60 -9.23 -14.30
C ASP A 99 -1.41 -8.93 -15.80
N ASP A 100 -2.51 -8.66 -16.51
CA ASP A 100 -2.50 -8.42 -17.95
C ASP A 100 -1.83 -7.09 -18.34
N THR A 101 -1.63 -6.19 -17.38
CA THR A 101 -1.15 -4.81 -17.56
C THR A 101 0.22 -4.58 -16.89
N ASN A 102 0.46 -5.19 -15.73
CA ASN A 102 1.60 -4.97 -14.86
C ASN A 102 2.29 -6.29 -14.56
N LYS A 103 3.60 -6.34 -14.82
CA LYS A 103 4.46 -7.49 -14.51
C LYS A 103 5.73 -6.98 -13.84
N TRP A 104 5.83 -7.18 -12.54
CA TRP A 104 6.99 -6.81 -11.75
C TRP A 104 7.19 -7.76 -10.57
N LEU A 105 8.43 -7.90 -10.13
CA LEU A 105 8.82 -8.75 -9.01
C LEU A 105 9.96 -8.07 -8.26
N TYR A 106 9.88 -8.08 -6.93
CA TYR A 106 10.84 -7.56 -5.99
C TYR A 106 10.96 -8.54 -4.82
N ASP A 107 11.79 -9.57 -5.00
CA ASP A 107 11.97 -10.69 -4.05
C ASP A 107 12.92 -10.32 -2.90
N HIS A 108 12.54 -9.27 -2.16
CA HIS A 108 13.26 -8.75 -1.00
C HIS A 108 12.45 -8.97 0.27
N CYS A 109 11.90 -10.17 0.42
CA CYS A 109 11.16 -10.54 1.62
C CYS A 109 12.09 -10.73 2.83
N PRO A 110 11.54 -10.70 4.06
CA PRO A 110 12.32 -11.00 5.26
C PRO A 110 13.02 -12.36 5.15
N ALA A 111 14.15 -12.53 5.84
CA ALA A 111 15.04 -13.70 5.70
C ALA A 111 14.36 -15.10 5.82
N TYR A 112 13.19 -15.19 6.45
CA TYR A 112 12.43 -16.42 6.64
C TYR A 112 11.15 -16.49 5.79
N GLU A 113 11.00 -15.61 4.82
CA GLU A 113 9.87 -15.51 3.92
C GLU A 113 10.34 -15.55 2.47
N LYS A 114 9.40 -15.84 1.57
CA LYS A 114 9.65 -15.81 0.13
C LYS A 114 8.52 -15.08 -0.55
N CYS A 115 8.85 -14.43 -1.66
CA CYS A 115 7.84 -13.85 -2.52
C CYS A 115 7.03 -14.96 -3.21
N HIS A 116 5.84 -15.24 -2.70
CA HIS A 116 4.99 -16.33 -3.17
C HIS A 116 3.79 -15.81 -3.93
N GLN A 117 3.52 -16.43 -5.07
CA GLN A 117 2.37 -16.10 -5.89
C GLN A 117 1.08 -16.55 -5.21
N LYS A 118 0.12 -15.64 -5.15
CA LYS A 118 -1.28 -15.89 -4.82
C LYS A 118 -2.13 -15.17 -5.86
N ASP A 119 -2.66 -15.96 -6.80
CA ASP A 119 -3.40 -15.46 -7.96
C ASP A 119 -2.52 -14.54 -8.84
N LYS A 120 -2.91 -13.27 -9.00
CA LYS A 120 -2.15 -12.25 -9.75
C LYS A 120 -1.14 -11.49 -8.90
N ASP A 121 -1.22 -11.61 -7.58
CA ASP A 121 -0.34 -10.91 -6.64
C ASP A 121 0.76 -11.85 -6.13
N PHE A 122 1.91 -11.29 -5.75
CA PHE A 122 2.96 -12.01 -5.05
C PHE A 122 3.18 -11.35 -3.70
N ARG A 123 3.20 -12.13 -2.63
CA ARG A 123 3.37 -11.61 -1.27
C ARG A 123 4.48 -12.32 -0.52
N CYS A 124 5.16 -11.58 0.35
CA CYS A 124 6.08 -12.17 1.30
C CYS A 124 5.32 -13.08 2.25
N VAL A 125 5.58 -14.38 2.17
CA VAL A 125 4.96 -15.36 3.04
C VAL A 125 6.02 -16.29 3.60
N LYS A 126 5.79 -16.75 4.82
CA LYS A 126 6.57 -17.84 5.40
C LYS A 126 6.41 -19.08 4.51
N PRO A 127 7.50 -19.80 4.18
CA PRO A 127 7.41 -21.05 3.47
C PRO A 127 6.54 -21.99 4.31
N GLY A 128 5.36 -22.32 3.78
CA GLY A 128 4.48 -23.28 4.42
C GLY A 128 5.24 -24.59 4.60
N LYS A 129 5.21 -25.17 5.81
CA LYS A 129 5.54 -26.58 5.97
C LYS A 129 4.61 -27.34 5.04
N ARG A 130 5.17 -28.12 4.11
CA ARG A 130 4.40 -29.01 3.24
C ARG A 130 3.65 -29.99 4.13
N HIS A 131 2.43 -29.63 4.52
CA HIS A 131 1.55 -30.49 5.29
C HIS A 131 0.88 -31.44 4.30
N HIS A 132 1.40 -32.66 4.23
CA HIS A 132 0.60 -33.79 3.77
C HIS A 132 -0.66 -33.84 4.63
N HIS A 133 -1.82 -33.92 3.99
CA HIS A 133 -3.12 -33.96 4.65
C HIS A 133 -3.15 -35.02 5.76
N HIS A 134 -3.17 -34.60 7.01
CA HIS A 134 -3.75 -35.40 8.08
C HIS A 134 -4.62 -34.51 8.97
N LYS A 135 -5.79 -35.07 9.24
CA LYS A 135 -6.90 -34.52 10.00
C LYS A 135 -6.48 -34.29 11.46
N ASP A 136 -7.05 -33.23 12.03
CA ASP A 136 -7.24 -32.91 13.46
C ASP A 136 -6.20 -32.09 14.26
N ARG A 137 -6.81 -31.16 15.02
CA ARG A 137 -6.46 -30.52 16.30
C ARG A 137 -5.56 -29.29 16.35
N SER A 138 -6.25 -28.18 16.67
CA SER A 138 -5.81 -26.95 17.33
C SER A 138 -4.68 -27.14 18.35
N SER A 139 -3.64 -26.29 18.27
CA SER A 139 -2.90 -25.77 19.43
C SER A 139 -2.06 -24.55 19.05
N THR A 140 -2.36 -23.45 19.75
CA THR A 140 -1.65 -22.18 19.89
C THR A 140 -0.20 -22.36 20.34
N ALA A 141 0.75 -21.66 19.71
CA ALA A 141 1.99 -21.20 20.32
C ALA A 141 2.61 -20.04 19.52
N SER A 142 2.84 -18.91 20.22
CA SER A 142 3.41 -17.66 19.72
C SER A 142 4.90 -17.77 19.38
N PRO A 143 5.42 -17.04 18.37
CA PRO A 143 6.84 -16.78 18.21
C PRO A 143 7.24 -15.39 18.75
N THR A 144 8.41 -15.34 19.38
CA THR A 144 9.06 -14.17 19.98
C THR A 144 9.37 -13.07 18.97
N THR A 145 8.99 -11.85 19.36
CA THR A 145 8.99 -10.57 18.66
C THR A 145 10.38 -10.01 18.41
N VAL A 146 10.75 -9.81 17.14
CA VAL A 146 11.67 -8.72 16.76
C VAL A 146 10.77 -7.51 16.57
N HIS A 147 10.86 -6.50 17.44
CA HIS A 147 9.95 -5.34 17.45
C HIS A 147 10.03 -4.61 16.09
N PRO A 148 9.01 -4.70 15.23
CA PRO A 148 8.86 -3.76 14.14
C PRO A 148 8.59 -2.40 14.78
N THR A 149 9.13 -1.32 14.21
CA THR A 149 8.71 0.02 14.57
C THR A 149 7.21 0.12 14.30
N LEU A 150 6.43 0.07 15.38
CA LEU A 150 4.97 0.01 15.34
C LEU A 150 4.47 1.32 14.72
N ALA A 151 3.90 1.27 13.53
CA ALA A 151 3.31 2.43 12.89
C ALA A 151 1.98 2.72 13.59
N LEU A 152 1.96 3.76 14.44
CA LEU A 152 0.75 4.18 15.14
C LEU A 152 -0.13 5.01 14.21
N VAL A 153 -1.29 4.48 13.86
CA VAL A 153 -2.29 5.15 12.98
C VAL A 153 -3.42 5.73 13.81
N ALA A 154 -3.90 6.93 13.47
CA ALA A 154 -4.96 7.57 14.23
C ALA A 154 -6.32 6.83 14.07
N ASP A 155 -7.29 7.19 14.90
CA ASP A 155 -8.67 6.73 14.69
C ASP A 155 -9.16 7.21 13.32
N TRP A 156 -9.92 6.34 12.67
CA TRP A 156 -10.44 6.49 11.31
C TRP A 156 -9.40 6.40 10.20
N GLU A 157 -8.14 6.08 10.52
CA GLU A 157 -7.09 5.87 9.54
C GLU A 157 -6.95 4.39 9.15
N ASP A 158 -6.32 4.15 8.01
CA ASP A 158 -6.03 2.83 7.45
C ASP A 158 -5.03 2.07 8.32
N CYS A 159 -5.44 0.89 8.80
CA CYS A 159 -4.62 -0.04 9.57
C CYS A 159 -4.40 -1.38 8.84
N THR A 160 -4.57 -1.41 7.53
CA THR A 160 -4.38 -2.60 6.68
C THR A 160 -2.92 -3.04 6.62
N LYS A 161 -1.98 -2.09 6.76
CA LYS A 161 -0.54 -2.34 6.62
C LYS A 161 -0.01 -3.21 7.77
N ALA A 162 0.91 -4.12 7.46
CA ALA A 162 1.58 -4.93 8.46
C ALA A 162 2.34 -4.04 9.46
N GLY A 163 2.18 -4.31 10.76
CA GLY A 163 2.80 -3.50 11.82
C GLY A 163 2.10 -2.17 12.11
N ALA A 164 0.98 -1.87 11.44
CA ALA A 164 0.11 -0.78 11.85
C ALA A 164 -0.67 -1.18 13.11
N ALA A 165 -0.73 -0.26 14.08
CA ALA A 165 -1.57 -0.38 15.25
C ALA A 165 -2.29 0.93 15.50
N CYS A 166 -3.49 0.84 16.07
CA CYS A 166 -4.21 2.06 16.43
C CYS A 166 -3.43 2.82 17.51
N LYS A 167 -3.25 4.13 17.28
CA LYS A 167 -2.55 5.05 18.16
C LYS A 167 -3.22 5.12 19.53
N VAL A 168 -4.54 5.07 19.55
CA VAL A 168 -5.34 4.99 20.76
C VAL A 168 -5.47 3.51 21.14
N SER A 169 -5.01 3.14 22.33
CA SER A 169 -4.98 1.74 22.78
C SER A 169 -6.36 1.10 22.97
N SER A 170 -7.41 1.91 23.11
CA SER A 170 -8.79 1.44 23.18
C SER A 170 -9.45 1.27 21.80
N SER A 171 -8.82 1.76 20.73
CA SER A 171 -9.31 1.61 19.37
C SER A 171 -8.90 0.26 18.79
N THR A 172 -9.74 -0.27 17.90
CA THR A 172 -9.57 -1.59 17.29
C THR A 172 -9.40 -1.43 15.79
N CYS A 173 -8.43 -2.14 15.20
CA CYS A 173 -8.30 -2.23 13.75
C CYS A 173 -9.39 -3.17 13.21
N VAL A 174 -10.47 -2.60 12.69
CA VAL A 174 -11.63 -3.34 12.18
C VAL A 174 -11.43 -3.58 10.70
N LYS A 175 -11.54 -4.85 10.28
CA LYS A 175 -11.49 -5.24 8.88
C LYS A 175 -12.82 -4.94 8.21
N HIS A 176 -12.83 -4.02 7.24
CA HIS A 176 -14.04 -3.65 6.48
C HIS A 176 -14.17 -4.50 5.21
N SER A 177 -13.04 -4.87 4.60
CA SER A 177 -12.99 -5.71 3.40
C SER A 177 -11.74 -6.59 3.40
N MET A 178 -11.53 -7.37 2.33
CA MET A 178 -10.29 -8.16 2.19
C MET A 178 -9.04 -7.29 2.04
N TYR A 179 -9.19 -6.02 1.65
CA TYR A 179 -8.09 -5.12 1.28
C TYR A 179 -8.05 -3.84 2.11
N TYR A 180 -8.98 -3.69 3.05
CA TYR A 180 -9.10 -2.47 3.86
C TYR A 180 -9.53 -2.79 5.29
N SER A 181 -8.77 -2.24 6.23
CA SER A 181 -9.05 -2.19 7.66
C SER A 181 -8.87 -0.76 8.16
N GLN A 182 -9.69 -0.35 9.12
CA GLN A 182 -9.66 0.99 9.68
C GLN A 182 -9.57 0.93 11.20
N CYS A 183 -8.81 1.84 11.81
CA CYS A 183 -8.82 1.99 13.26
C CYS A 183 -10.13 2.62 13.72
N THR A 184 -10.97 1.84 14.39
CA THR A 184 -12.27 2.26 14.87
C THR A 184 -12.21 2.52 16.38
N PRO A 185 -12.69 3.66 16.88
CA PRO A 185 -12.72 3.97 18.32
C PRO A 185 -13.43 2.91 19.16
N ALA A 186 -13.09 2.84 20.44
CA ALA A 186 -13.74 1.94 21.41
C ALA A 186 -15.26 2.13 21.51
N THR A 187 -15.73 3.35 21.23
CA THR A 187 -17.12 3.75 21.26
C THR A 187 -17.43 4.63 20.06
N LEU A 188 -18.41 4.22 19.26
CA LEU A 188 -18.90 4.93 18.10
C LEU A 188 -19.89 6.03 18.51
N PRO A 189 -19.83 7.23 17.91
CA PRO A 189 -20.84 8.26 18.12
C PRO A 189 -22.22 7.84 17.55
N ASN A 190 -23.28 8.44 18.09
CA ASN A 190 -24.65 8.23 17.60
C ASN A 190 -24.76 8.43 16.07
N GLY A 191 -25.45 7.51 15.40
CA GLY A 191 -25.66 7.52 13.95
C GLY A 191 -24.46 7.05 13.11
N SER A 192 -23.32 6.76 13.76
CA SER A 192 -22.12 6.27 13.07
C SER A 192 -22.37 4.92 12.42
N LEU A 193 -21.67 4.71 11.30
CA LEU A 193 -21.63 3.42 10.64
C LEU A 193 -20.91 2.43 11.56
N CYS A 194 -21.62 1.37 11.93
CA CYS A 194 -21.14 0.30 12.80
C CYS A 194 -21.12 -1.05 12.09
N GLY A 195 -21.36 -1.06 10.78
CA GLY A 195 -21.27 -2.25 9.94
C GLY A 195 -21.78 -1.98 8.55
N GLN A 196 -21.51 -2.91 7.64
CA GLN A 196 -22.02 -2.91 6.28
C GLN A 196 -22.16 -4.34 5.78
N SER A 197 -23.21 -4.60 4.99
CA SER A 197 -23.49 -5.85 4.30
C SER A 197 -24.06 -5.52 2.92
N ASP A 198 -23.17 -5.15 1.99
CA ASP A 198 -23.54 -4.73 0.64
C ASP A 198 -23.27 -5.79 -0.45
N GLY A 199 -22.68 -6.93 -0.05
CA GLY A 199 -22.25 -8.04 -0.89
C GLY A 199 -20.75 -8.02 -1.23
N THR A 200 -20.10 -6.86 -1.16
CA THR A 200 -18.65 -6.69 -1.33
C THR A 200 -17.96 -6.57 0.03
N ASN A 201 -18.61 -5.84 0.93
CA ASN A 201 -18.17 -5.58 2.28
C ASN A 201 -19.15 -6.24 3.25
N GLU A 202 -18.60 -7.06 4.14
CA GLU A 202 -19.36 -7.69 5.21
C GLU A 202 -18.56 -7.56 6.51
N TRP A 203 -18.94 -6.59 7.32
CA TRP A 203 -18.30 -6.31 8.60
C TRP A 203 -19.30 -5.69 9.59
N LYS A 204 -19.01 -5.86 10.87
CA LYS A 204 -19.82 -5.33 11.97
C LYS A 204 -18.95 -5.03 13.18
N TYR A 205 -19.26 -3.94 13.87
CA TYR A 205 -18.55 -3.43 15.03
C TYR A 205 -19.55 -2.88 16.05
N ASP A 206 -19.97 -3.74 16.98
CA ASP A 206 -21.07 -3.51 17.93
C ASP A 206 -20.65 -2.68 19.15
N HIS A 207 -20.04 -1.52 18.91
CA HIS A 207 -19.46 -0.66 19.94
C HIS A 207 -20.12 0.72 19.95
N CYS A 208 -21.44 0.77 20.00
CA CYS A 208 -22.18 2.03 20.09
C CYS A 208 -22.13 2.63 21.48
N THR A 209 -22.39 3.94 21.58
CA THR A 209 -22.56 4.63 22.86
C THR A 209 -23.63 3.94 23.74
N THR A 210 -23.49 4.07 25.06
CA THR A 210 -24.39 3.43 26.03
C THR A 210 -25.87 3.69 25.73
N GLY A 211 -26.65 2.63 25.60
CA GLY A 211 -28.08 2.69 25.27
C GLY A 211 -28.38 2.69 23.77
N GLU A 212 -27.37 2.60 22.91
CA GLU A 212 -27.53 2.38 21.47
C GLU A 212 -27.05 0.99 21.07
N THR A 213 -27.56 0.52 19.95
CA THR A 213 -27.19 -0.75 19.33
C THR A 213 -26.94 -0.55 17.84
N CYS A 214 -26.08 -1.39 17.29
CA CYS A 214 -25.80 -1.38 15.87
C CYS A 214 -26.93 -2.08 15.10
N LYS A 215 -27.85 -1.29 14.52
CA LYS A 215 -29.04 -1.80 13.82
C LYS A 215 -28.90 -1.62 12.32
N ALA A 216 -29.46 -2.56 11.56
CA ALA A 216 -29.50 -2.50 10.11
C ALA A 216 -30.33 -1.31 9.62
N SER A 217 -29.81 -0.62 8.62
CA SER A 217 -30.45 0.46 7.87
C SER A 217 -30.14 0.24 6.39
N GLY A 218 -30.95 -0.60 5.75
CA GLY A 218 -30.68 -1.09 4.40
C GLY A 218 -29.45 -2.01 4.37
N LYS A 219 -28.42 -1.62 3.61
CA LYS A 219 -27.14 -2.34 3.51
C LYS A 219 -26.11 -1.90 4.55
N ASP A 220 -26.36 -0.80 5.24
CA ASP A 220 -25.51 -0.29 6.31
C ASP A 220 -26.04 -0.74 7.67
N PHE A 221 -25.20 -0.69 8.70
CA PHE A 221 -25.61 -0.75 10.09
C PHE A 221 -25.20 0.52 10.79
N ARG A 222 -26.08 1.09 11.61
CA ARG A 222 -25.81 2.34 12.32
C ARG A 222 -26.12 2.24 13.80
N CYS A 223 -25.33 2.95 14.61
CA CYS A 223 -25.61 3.11 16.03
C CYS A 223 -26.90 3.90 16.20
N THR A 224 -27.91 3.23 16.77
CA THR A 224 -29.25 3.78 16.99
C THR A 224 -29.82 3.24 18.29
N LYS A 225 -30.71 4.02 18.93
CA LYS A 225 -31.45 3.59 20.11
C LYS A 225 -32.49 2.52 19.74
#